data_AF-A0A7X6TFJ2-F1
#
_entry.id   AF-A0A7X6TFJ2-F1
#
_cell.length_a   1.000
_cell.length_b   1.000
_cell.length_c   1.000
_cell.angle_alpha   90.00
_cell.angle_beta   90.00
_cell.angle_gamma   90.00
#
_symmetry.space_group_name_H-M   'P 1'
#
loop_
_entity.id
_entity.type
_entity.pdbx_description
1 polymer ?
#
loop_
_entity_poly.entity_id
_entity_poly.type
_entity_poly.pdbx_seq_one_letter_code
_entity_poly.pdbx_strand_id
1 'polypeptide(L)'
;MKIGVIGVGNIGKAIISGLAKSAFVPESHILISDIEKSNLEMVKSSFPKIQSSTENKAAAQANIVILAVKPWLVGGILAEIAPLLEVSRPTLVVVAAGVSFEQIYSKLPDSLSTLPCYRFIPNTAIA
;
A
#
# COMPACT_ATOMS: atom_id res chain seq x y z
N MET A 1 -15.26 2.22 2.54
CA MET A 1 -14.06 1.62 1.90
C MET A 1 -12.83 2.37 2.37
N LYS A 2 -11.78 1.65 2.77
CA LYS A 2 -10.46 2.17 3.18
C LYS A 2 -9.39 1.73 2.18
N ILE A 3 -8.40 2.60 1.93
CA ILE A 3 -7.26 2.33 1.05
C ILE A 3 -5.98 2.47 1.86
N GLY A 4 -5.16 1.43 1.86
CA GLY A 4 -3.88 1.35 2.53
C GLY A 4 -2.75 1.51 1.53
N VAL A 5 -1.77 2.38 1.81
CA VAL A 5 -0.58 2.55 0.97
C VAL A 5 0.66 2.30 1.82
N ILE A 6 1.37 1.21 1.53
CA ILE A 6 2.64 0.86 2.15
C ILE A 6 3.76 1.36 1.24
N GLY A 7 4.59 2.26 1.76
CA GLY A 7 5.61 2.99 1.02
C GLY A 7 5.12 4.37 0.59
N VAL A 8 5.74 5.42 1.13
CA VAL A 8 5.47 6.83 0.89
C VAL A 8 6.69 7.48 0.23
N GLY A 9 7.32 6.76 -0.70
CA GLY A 9 8.30 7.32 -1.64
C GLY A 9 7.63 8.17 -2.74
N ASN A 10 8.35 8.47 -3.82
CA ASN A 10 7.82 9.32 -4.90
C ASN A 10 6.49 8.81 -5.49
N ILE A 11 6.42 7.51 -5.81
CA ILE A 11 5.20 6.91 -6.39
C ILE A 11 4.09 6.82 -5.33
N GLY A 12 4.42 6.40 -4.10
CA GLY A 12 3.46 6.35 -3.00
C GLY A 12 2.82 7.73 -2.74
N LYS A 13 3.64 8.78 -2.61
CA LYS A 13 3.18 10.17 -2.46
C LYS A 13 2.28 10.61 -3.61
N ALA A 14 2.65 10.29 -4.85
CA ALA A 14 1.83 10.65 -6.01
C ALA A 14 0.47 9.94 -5.96
N ILE A 15 0.43 8.63 -5.68
CA ILE A 15 -0.83 7.88 -5.51
C ILE A 15 -1.67 8.47 -4.38
N ILE A 16 -1.08 8.73 -3.22
CA ILE A 16 -1.79 9.29 -2.05
C ILE A 16 -2.37 10.67 -2.39
N SER A 17 -1.58 11.53 -3.03
CA SER A 17 -2.01 12.86 -3.45
C SER A 17 -3.17 12.80 -4.46
N GLY A 18 -3.08 11.93 -5.46
CA GLY A 18 -4.17 11.71 -6.42
C GLY A 18 -5.43 11.19 -5.76
N LEU A 19 -5.32 10.21 -4.85
CA LEU A 19 -6.44 9.68 -4.08
C LEU A 19 -7.12 10.76 -3.23
N ALA A 20 -6.33 11.53 -2.47
CA ALA A 20 -6.86 12.58 -1.59
C ALA A 20 -7.52 13.73 -2.37
N LYS A 21 -6.95 14.13 -3.52
CA LYS A 21 -7.50 15.20 -4.37
C LYS A 21 -8.72 14.77 -5.18
N SER A 22 -8.78 13.52 -5.63
CA SER A 22 -9.88 13.02 -6.47
C SER A 22 -11.23 12.92 -5.73
N ALA A 23 -11.22 12.99 -4.40
CA ALA A 23 -12.37 12.76 -3.54
C ALA A 23 -13.04 11.39 -3.72
N PHE A 24 -12.35 10.41 -4.32
CA PHE A 24 -12.85 9.04 -4.51
C PHE A 24 -13.10 8.33 -3.16
N VAL A 25 -12.27 8.63 -2.15
CA VAL A 25 -12.48 8.23 -0.76
C VAL A 25 -12.24 9.42 0.17
N PRO A 26 -12.91 9.49 1.33
CA PRO A 26 -12.57 10.46 2.35
C PRO A 26 -11.10 10.34 2.77
N GLU A 27 -10.45 11.46 3.01
CA GLU A 27 -9.05 11.51 3.44
C GLU A 27 -8.78 10.65 4.69
N SER A 28 -9.74 10.62 5.63
CA SER A 28 -9.68 9.78 6.84
C SER A 28 -9.76 8.27 6.59
N HIS A 29 -10.09 7.85 5.38
CA HIS A 29 -10.11 6.45 4.95
C HIS A 29 -8.82 6.03 4.23
N ILE A 30 -7.86 6.93 4.08
CA ILE A 30 -6.54 6.64 3.56
C ILE A 30 -5.62 6.33 4.75
N LEU A 31 -4.99 5.17 4.72
CA LEU A 31 -4.01 4.72 5.71
C LEU A 31 -2.66 4.57 5.02
N ILE A 32 -1.62 5.19 5.55
CA ILE A 32 -0.28 5.16 4.94
C ILE A 32 0.74 4.61 5.92
N SER A 33 1.74 3.91 5.40
CA SER A 33 2.91 3.54 6.18
C SER A 33 4.23 3.73 5.45
N ASP A 34 5.25 4.17 6.20
CA ASP A 34 6.63 4.30 5.73
C ASP A 34 7.57 4.19 6.93
N ILE A 35 8.75 3.63 6.71
CA ILE A 35 9.80 3.57 7.74
C ILE A 35 10.35 4.97 8.07
N GLU A 36 10.32 5.87 7.10
CA GLU A 36 10.82 7.23 7.19
C GLU A 36 9.70 8.18 7.65
N LYS A 37 9.77 8.61 8.91
CA LYS A 37 8.76 9.49 9.51
C LYS A 37 8.62 10.81 8.75
N SER A 38 9.70 11.35 8.20
CA SER A 38 9.63 12.60 7.44
C SER A 38 8.75 12.51 6.19
N ASN A 39 8.64 11.32 5.56
CA ASN A 39 7.72 11.10 4.44
C ASN A 39 6.25 11.16 4.89
N LEU A 40 5.95 10.61 6.07
CA LEU A 40 4.60 10.63 6.66
C LEU A 40 4.18 12.05 7.01
N GLU A 41 5.06 12.81 7.68
CA GLU A 41 4.80 14.20 8.06
C GLU A 41 4.59 15.10 6.84
N MET A 42 5.34 14.89 5.76
CA MET A 42 5.14 15.62 4.50
C MET A 42 3.76 15.37 3.91
N VAL A 43 3.24 14.13 3.95
CA VAL A 43 1.89 13.85 3.46
C VAL A 43 0.85 14.47 4.38
N LYS A 44 1.02 14.35 5.71
CA LYS A 44 0.08 14.89 6.69
C LYS A 44 0.00 16.42 6.69
N SER A 45 1.07 17.13 6.34
CA SER A 45 1.04 18.59 6.23
C SER A 45 0.11 19.05 5.10
N SER A 46 -0.04 18.25 4.04
CA SER A 46 -0.95 18.51 2.92
C SER A 46 -2.34 17.91 3.15
N PHE A 47 -2.42 16.78 3.84
CA PHE A 47 -3.62 15.97 4.05
C PHE A 47 -3.72 15.52 5.53
N PRO A 48 -4.14 16.40 6.45
CA PRO A 48 -4.03 16.20 7.90
C PRO A 48 -4.92 15.09 8.49
N LYS A 49 -5.98 14.69 7.79
CA LYS A 49 -6.90 13.62 8.19
C LYS A 49 -6.42 12.23 7.76
N ILE A 50 -5.38 12.12 6.93
CA ILE A 50 -4.80 10.81 6.57
C ILE A 50 -4.23 10.14 7.83
N GLN A 51 -4.51 8.85 7.98
CA GLN A 51 -3.95 8.05 9.05
C GLN A 51 -2.55 7.57 8.64
N SER A 52 -1.55 7.77 9.49
CA SER A 52 -0.15 7.40 9.20
C SER A 52 0.43 6.54 10.31
N SER A 53 1.26 5.56 9.96
CA SER A 53 2.04 4.77 10.93
C SER A 53 3.41 4.40 10.34
N THR A 54 4.37 4.10 11.20
CA THR A 54 5.63 3.46 10.76
C THR A 54 5.49 1.94 10.60
N GLU A 55 4.35 1.36 11.00
CA GLU A 55 4.09 -0.07 10.92
C GLU A 55 3.22 -0.41 9.70
N ASN A 56 3.69 -1.32 8.85
CA ASN A 56 2.96 -1.71 7.63
C ASN A 56 1.61 -2.37 7.92
N LYS A 57 1.53 -3.05 9.06
CA LYS A 57 0.30 -3.64 9.60
C LYS A 57 -0.85 -2.65 9.73
N ALA A 58 -0.59 -1.37 10.02
CA ALA A 58 -1.64 -0.36 10.12
C ALA A 58 -2.30 -0.08 8.77
N ALA A 59 -1.50 0.10 7.71
CA ALA A 59 -2.00 0.29 6.35
C ALA A 59 -2.64 -1.00 5.79
N ALA A 60 -2.16 -2.18 6.19
CA ALA A 60 -2.69 -3.47 5.75
C ALA A 60 -4.11 -3.81 6.26
N GLN A 61 -4.68 -3.01 7.18
CA GLN A 61 -6.08 -3.16 7.63
C GLN A 61 -7.11 -2.62 6.63
N ALA A 62 -6.67 -2.04 5.51
CA ALA A 62 -7.53 -1.47 4.49
C ALA A 62 -8.21 -2.53 3.61
N ASN A 63 -9.25 -2.13 2.87
CA ASN A 63 -9.93 -3.01 1.91
C ASN A 63 -9.12 -3.20 0.61
N ILE A 64 -8.34 -2.19 0.25
CA ILE A 64 -7.36 -2.22 -0.83
C ILE A 64 -6.01 -1.91 -0.22
N VAL A 65 -5.01 -2.77 -0.41
CA VAL A 65 -3.65 -2.60 0.10
C VAL A 65 -2.70 -2.43 -1.07
N ILE A 66 -2.09 -1.25 -1.17
CA ILE A 66 -1.18 -0.87 -2.24
C ILE A 66 0.26 -0.95 -1.72
N LEU A 67 1.09 -1.80 -2.32
CA LEU A 67 2.52 -1.88 -2.05
C LEU A 67 3.29 -0.97 -3.04
N ALA A 68 3.64 0.23 -2.60
CA ALA A 68 4.41 1.24 -3.33
C ALA A 68 5.87 1.31 -2.84
N VAL A 69 6.51 0.15 -2.74
CA VAL A 69 7.88 -0.03 -2.23
C VAL A 69 8.83 -0.50 -3.32
N LYS A 70 10.13 -0.55 -3.01
CA LYS A 70 11.12 -1.12 -3.91
C LYS A 70 10.88 -2.63 -4.14
N PRO A 71 11.15 -3.17 -5.34
CA PRO A 71 10.84 -4.57 -5.68
C PRO A 71 11.38 -5.61 -4.69
N TRP A 72 12.62 -5.43 -4.21
CA TRP A 72 13.27 -6.35 -3.27
C TRP A 72 12.66 -6.35 -1.86
N LEU A 73 11.85 -5.34 -1.51
CA LEU A 73 11.17 -5.27 -0.20
C LEU A 73 9.81 -5.98 -0.20
N VAL A 74 9.22 -6.23 -1.37
CA VAL A 74 7.86 -6.78 -1.50
C VAL A 74 7.70 -8.09 -0.73
N GLY A 75 8.62 -9.04 -0.92
CA GLY A 75 8.51 -10.35 -0.27
C GLY A 75 8.55 -10.29 1.27
N GLY A 76 9.41 -9.43 1.83
CA GLY A 76 9.49 -9.27 3.29
C GLY A 76 8.24 -8.64 3.87
N ILE A 77 7.69 -7.61 3.19
CA ILE A 77 6.46 -6.94 3.62
C ILE A 77 5.25 -7.88 3.49
N LEU A 78 5.15 -8.66 2.41
CA LEU A 78 4.07 -9.65 2.25
C LEU A 78 4.09 -10.66 3.40
N ALA A 79 5.25 -11.19 3.75
CA ALA A 79 5.39 -12.10 4.90
C ALA A 79 4.99 -11.42 6.23
N GLU A 80 5.37 -10.15 6.42
CA GLU A 80 5.03 -9.37 7.61
C GLU A 80 3.52 -9.18 7.78
N ILE A 81 2.80 -8.88 6.69
CA ILE A 81 1.38 -8.54 6.72
C ILE A 81 0.46 -9.73 6.42
N ALA A 82 0.99 -10.87 5.97
CA ALA A 82 0.22 -12.05 5.59
C ALA A 82 -0.85 -12.46 6.63
N PRO A 83 -0.57 -12.50 7.96
CA PRO A 83 -1.58 -12.84 8.95
C PRO A 83 -2.81 -11.93 8.93
N LEU A 84 -2.63 -10.64 8.60
CA LEU A 84 -3.74 -9.71 8.47
C LEU A 84 -4.51 -9.94 7.17
N LEU A 85 -3.79 -10.23 6.07
CA LEU A 85 -4.41 -10.51 4.77
C LEU A 85 -5.25 -11.79 4.81
N GLU A 86 -4.86 -12.80 5.59
CA GLU A 86 -5.63 -14.04 5.79
C GLU A 86 -7.01 -13.75 6.39
N VAL A 87 -7.07 -12.79 7.33
CA VAL A 87 -8.31 -12.40 8.02
C VAL A 87 -9.16 -11.47 7.17
N SER A 88 -8.57 -10.40 6.63
CA SER A 88 -9.32 -9.32 5.97
C SER A 88 -9.55 -9.55 4.47
N ARG A 89 -8.77 -10.45 3.85
CA ARG A 89 -8.84 -10.82 2.42
C ARG A 89 -8.96 -9.60 1.49
N PRO A 90 -8.09 -8.58 1.60
CA PRO A 90 -8.23 -7.35 0.84
C PRO A 90 -7.81 -7.54 -0.62
N THR A 91 -8.11 -6.55 -1.47
CA THR A 91 -7.49 -6.50 -2.80
C THR A 91 -6.05 -6.01 -2.65
N LEU A 92 -5.08 -6.83 -3.08
CA LEU A 92 -3.67 -6.48 -3.10
C LEU A 92 -3.32 -5.80 -4.43
N VAL A 93 -2.65 -4.66 -4.37
CA VAL A 93 -2.14 -3.95 -5.54
C VAL A 93 -0.63 -3.77 -5.38
N VAL A 94 0.15 -4.32 -6.30
CA VAL A 94 1.62 -4.23 -6.23
C VAL A 94 2.13 -3.24 -7.27
N VAL A 95 2.76 -2.17 -6.76
CA VAL A 95 3.34 -1.07 -7.53
C VAL A 95 4.87 -1.19 -7.52
N ALA A 96 5.34 -2.38 -7.91
CA ALA A 96 6.75 -2.70 -8.02
C ALA A 96 7.03 -3.28 -9.41
N ALA A 97 7.85 -2.57 -10.18
CA ALA A 97 8.32 -3.06 -11.47
C ALA A 97 9.18 -4.32 -11.28
N GLY A 98 9.01 -5.31 -12.17
CA GLY A 98 9.83 -6.52 -12.17
C GLY A 98 9.46 -7.60 -11.13
N VAL A 99 8.39 -7.43 -10.34
CA VAL A 99 7.89 -8.51 -9.45
C VAL A 99 6.77 -9.28 -10.13
N SER A 100 6.96 -10.56 -10.42
CA SER A 100 5.95 -11.41 -11.07
C SER A 100 4.85 -11.86 -10.09
N PHE A 101 3.72 -12.34 -10.60
CA PHE A 101 2.67 -12.89 -9.73
C PHE A 101 3.14 -14.15 -9.02
N GLU A 102 3.92 -15.00 -9.68
CA GLU A 102 4.54 -16.18 -9.09
C GLU A 102 5.46 -15.80 -7.92
N GLN A 103 6.24 -14.72 -8.06
CA GLN A 103 7.06 -14.19 -6.98
C GLN A 103 6.21 -13.63 -5.82
N ILE A 104 5.05 -13.03 -6.08
CA ILE A 104 4.14 -12.54 -5.04
C ILE A 104 3.52 -13.72 -4.28
N TYR A 105 2.88 -14.65 -5.00
CA TYR A 105 2.19 -15.77 -4.38
C TYR A 105 3.14 -16.76 -3.69
N SER A 106 4.37 -16.93 -4.18
CA SER A 106 5.39 -17.74 -3.47
C SER A 106 5.85 -17.15 -2.13
N LYS A 107 5.50 -15.90 -1.82
CA LYS A 107 5.78 -15.24 -0.54
C LYS A 107 4.57 -15.16 0.38
N LEU A 108 3.41 -15.63 -0.09
CA LEU A 108 2.19 -15.69 0.68
C LEU A 108 1.91 -17.15 1.08
N PRO A 109 1.26 -17.38 2.23
CA PRO A 109 0.72 -18.71 2.56
C PRO A 109 -0.27 -19.20 1.50
N ASP A 110 -0.40 -20.53 1.36
CA ASP A 110 -1.31 -21.16 0.38
C ASP A 110 -2.78 -20.74 0.55
N SER A 111 -3.18 -20.40 1.78
CA SER A 111 -4.50 -19.83 2.10
C SER A 111 -4.80 -18.55 1.29
N LEU A 112 -3.76 -17.80 0.91
CA LEU A 112 -3.81 -16.56 0.15
C LEU A 112 -3.54 -16.72 -1.35
N SER A 113 -3.40 -17.95 -1.85
CA SER A 113 -3.22 -18.24 -3.29
C SER A 113 -4.32 -17.69 -4.20
N THR A 114 -5.52 -17.47 -3.65
CA THR A 114 -6.69 -16.91 -4.34
C THR A 114 -6.97 -15.45 -4.00
N LEU A 115 -6.07 -14.79 -3.25
CA LEU A 115 -6.23 -13.39 -2.88
C LEU A 115 -6.22 -12.52 -4.16
N PRO A 116 -7.22 -11.64 -4.39
CA PRO A 116 -7.20 -10.78 -5.57
C PRO A 116 -5.95 -9.91 -5.60
N CYS A 117 -5.10 -10.12 -6.61
CA CYS A 117 -3.84 -9.40 -6.77
C CYS A 117 -3.79 -8.72 -8.14
N TYR A 118 -3.57 -7.41 -8.14
CA TYR A 118 -3.38 -6.60 -9.33
C TYR A 118 -1.98 -6.00 -9.35
N ARG A 119 -1.45 -5.78 -10.55
CA ARG A 119 -0.22 -5.03 -10.74
C ARG A 119 -0.53 -3.73 -11.44
N PHE A 120 0.10 -2.67 -10.95
CA PHE A 120 -0.06 -1.33 -11.48
C PHE A 120 1.31 -0.69 -11.61
N ILE A 121 1.63 -0.15 -12.79
CA ILE A 121 2.93 0.48 -13.07
C ILE A 121 2.69 1.93 -13.49
N PRO A 122 2.48 2.84 -12.54
CA PRO A 122 2.30 4.25 -12.81
C PRO A 122 3.63 4.93 -13.11
N ASN A 123 3.52 6.15 -13.61
CA ASN A 123 4.59 7.13 -13.53
C ASN A 123 4.28 8.15 -12.40
N THR A 124 5.19 9.08 -12.16
CA THR A 124 5.01 10.12 -11.14
C THR A 124 3.97 11.18 -11.48
N ALA A 125 3.49 11.26 -12.73
CA ALA A 125 2.51 12.24 -13.21
C ALA A 125 1.05 11.83 -12.95
N ILE A 126 0.82 10.88 -12.03
CA ILE A 126 -0.51 10.40 -11.64
C ILE A 126 -1.29 11.40 -10.76
N ALA A 127 -0.69 12.54 -10.37
CA ALA A 127 -1.23 13.49 -9.40
C ALA A 127 -1.09 14.96 -9.82
#